data_AF-A0A084IFZ8-F1
#
_entry.id   AF-A0A084IFZ8-F1
#
_cell.length_a   1.000
_cell.length_b   1.000
_cell.length_c   1.000
_cell.angle_alpha   90.00
_cell.angle_beta   90.00
_cell.angle_gamma   90.00
#
_symmetry.space_group_name_H-M   'P 1'
#
loop_
_entity.id
_entity.type
_entity.pdbx_description
1 polymer ?
#
loop_
_entity_poly.entity_id
_entity_poly.type
_entity_poly.pdbx_seq_one_letter_code
_entity_poly.pdbx_strand_id
1 'polypeptide(L)' 'ALPMQPRLLAERMTVAYQAALLLQLAPPHVHDNFLRTRLDAMRGSLFGHVPPGQTARQIIERAFPK' A
#
# COMPACT_ATOMS: atom_id res chain seq x y z
N ALA A 1 9.06 30.07 -4.33
CA ALA A 1 8.19 28.99 -3.85
C ALA A 1 8.57 27.72 -4.60
N LEU A 2 8.72 26.57 -3.93
CA LEU A 2 8.86 25.29 -4.64
C LEU A 2 7.64 25.13 -5.58
N PRO A 3 7.81 24.61 -6.80
CA PRO A 3 6.67 24.38 -7.68
C PRO A 3 5.68 23.46 -6.99
N MET A 4 4.42 23.91 -6.87
CA MET A 4 3.35 23.07 -6.38
C MET A 4 3.18 21.89 -7.34
N GLN A 5 3.32 20.68 -6.81
CA GLN A 5 3.04 19.44 -7.54
C GLN A 5 1.71 18.87 -7.03
N PRO A 6 0.56 19.44 -7.44
CA PRO A 6 -0.75 19.08 -6.89
C PRO A 6 -1.06 17.58 -7.04
N ARG A 7 -0.59 16.96 -8.13
CA ARG A 7 -0.71 15.51 -8.34
C ARG A 7 0.06 14.71 -7.28
N LEU A 8 1.33 15.06 -7.03
CA LEU A 8 2.14 14.37 -6.03
C LEU A 8 1.59 14.57 -4.62
N LEU A 9 1.09 15.76 -4.31
CA LEU A 9 0.44 16.03 -3.03
C LEU A 9 -0.82 15.18 -2.85
N ALA A 10 -1.72 15.18 -3.84
CA ALA A 10 -2.94 14.39 -3.82
C ALA A 10 -2.66 12.89 -3.70
N GLU A 11 -1.66 12.38 -4.43
CA GLU A 11 -1.20 10.99 -4.35
C GLU A 11 -0.75 10.65 -2.92
N ARG A 12 0.14 11.46 -2.33
CA ARG A 12 0.65 11.23 -0.97
C ARG A 12 -0.45 11.27 0.09
N MET A 13 -1.37 12.23 -0.01
CA MET A 13 -2.51 12.33 0.89
C MET A 13 -3.41 11.09 0.79
N THR A 14 -3.67 10.62 -0.43
CA THR A 14 -4.50 9.45 -0.68
C THR A 14 -3.86 8.18 -0.13
N VAL A 15 -2.56 7.98 -0.40
CA VAL A 15 -1.80 6.82 0.10
C VAL A 15 -1.76 6.83 1.64
N ALA A 16 -1.54 7.98 2.27
CA ALA A 16 -1.54 8.09 3.73
C ALA A 16 -2.92 7.78 4.32
N TYR A 17 -4.00 8.28 3.71
CA TYR A 17 -5.36 8.00 4.14
C TYR A 17 -5.71 6.51 4.01
N GLN A 18 -5.37 5.88 2.88
CA GLN A 18 -5.56 4.44 2.68
C GLN A 18 -4.77 3.62 3.71
N ALA A 19 -3.51 3.97 4.00
CA ALA A 19 -2.72 3.33 5.04
C ALA A 19 -3.38 3.43 6.41
N ALA A 20 -3.90 4.61 6.77
CA ALA A 20 -4.60 4.82 8.04
C ALA A 20 -5.85 3.95 8.17
N LEU A 21 -6.63 3.79 7.09
CA LEU A 21 -7.79 2.91 7.08
C LEU A 21 -7.40 1.44 7.23
N LEU A 22 -6.34 1.00 6.53
CA LEU A 22 -5.87 -0.39 6.61
C LEU A 22 -5.31 -0.73 8.00
N LEU A 23 -4.58 0.18 8.63
CA LEU A 23 -4.09 0.00 10.00
C LEU A 23 -5.24 -0.16 11.01
N GLN A 24 -6.36 0.53 10.79
CA GLN A 24 -7.51 0.47 11.70
C GLN A 24 -8.41 -0.74 11.46
N LEU A 25 -8.53 -1.21 10.20
CA LEU A 25 -9.63 -2.09 9.79
C LEU A 25 -9.17 -3.40 9.12
N ALA A 26 -7.92 -3.50 8.68
CA ALA A 26 -7.44 -4.66 7.93
C ALA A 26 -6.53 -5.57 8.79
N PRO A 27 -6.45 -6.87 8.45
CA PRO A 27 -5.48 -7.76 9.08
C PRO A 27 -4.03 -7.32 8.84
N PRO A 28 -3.08 -7.72 9.72
CA PRO A 28 -1.68 -7.33 9.62
C PRO A 28 -1.01 -7.60 8.27
N HIS A 29 -1.26 -8.77 7.69
CA HIS A 29 -0.69 -9.15 6.41
C HIS A 29 -1.14 -8.25 5.23
N VAL A 30 -2.23 -7.49 5.36
CA VAL A 30 -2.68 -6.52 4.35
C VAL A 30 -2.01 -5.17 4.57
N HIS A 31 -2.09 -4.62 5.78
CA HIS A 31 -1.54 -3.28 6.05
C HIS A 31 -0.01 -3.27 5.95
N ASP A 32 0.68 -4.32 6.41
CA ASP A 32 2.14 -4.40 6.30
C ASP A 32 2.60 -4.43 4.84
N ASN A 33 1.84 -5.06 3.95
CA ASN A 33 2.14 -5.07 2.51
C ASN A 33 2.04 -3.66 1.96
N PHE A 34 0.91 -3.02 2.25
CA PHE A 34 0.60 -1.68 1.76
C PHE A 34 1.66 -0.66 2.21
N LEU A 35 2.02 -0.65 3.50
CA LEU A 35 3.04 0.24 4.05
C LEU A 35 4.39 0.08 3.34
N ARG A 36 4.87 -1.16 3.18
CA ARG A 36 6.19 -1.46 2.57
C ARG A 36 6.29 -1.14 1.08
N THR A 37 5.18 -1.09 0.38
CA THR A 37 5.18 -0.97 -1.09
C THR A 37 4.67 0.38 -1.59
N ARG A 38 3.87 1.10 -0.78
CA ARG A 38 3.26 2.39 -1.17
C ARG A 38 3.81 3.57 -0.37
N LEU A 39 4.16 3.39 0.91
CA LEU A 39 4.74 4.44 1.74
C LEU A 39 6.27 4.42 1.77
N ASP A 40 6.88 3.24 1.77
CA ASP A 40 8.33 3.08 1.68
C ASP A 40 8.87 3.35 0.26
N ALA A 41 10.20 3.41 0.11
CA ALA A 41 10.91 3.72 -1.13
C ALA A 41 10.72 2.68 -2.25
N MET A 42 10.08 1.54 -1.99
CA MET A 42 9.86 0.45 -2.95
C MET A 42 8.71 0.72 -3.93
N ARG A 43 8.57 1.96 -4.41
CA ARG A 43 7.60 2.31 -5.46
C ARG A 43 8.08 1.75 -6.80
N GLY A 44 7.29 0.90 -7.43
CA GLY A 44 7.55 0.33 -8.75
C GLY A 44 6.48 0.70 -9.76
N SER A 45 6.82 0.69 -11.05
CA SER A 45 5.87 0.90 -12.17
C SER A 45 5.13 -0.38 -12.57
N LEU A 46 5.49 -1.52 -11.98
CA LEU A 46 4.94 -2.84 -12.28
C LEU A 46 4.27 -3.44 -11.05
N PHE A 47 3.22 -4.23 -11.29
CA PHE A 47 2.62 -5.07 -10.26
C PHE A 47 3.47 -6.32 -10.00
N GLY A 48 3.19 -7.00 -8.88
CA GLY A 48 3.85 -8.27 -8.52
C GLY A 48 5.00 -8.14 -7.51
N HIS A 49 5.37 -6.92 -7.14
CA HIS A 49 6.32 -6.73 -6.04
C HIS A 49 5.65 -7.04 -4.69
N VAL A 50 6.02 -8.17 -4.10
CA VAL A 50 5.59 -8.60 -2.76
C VAL A 50 6.83 -8.67 -1.88
N PRO A 51 6.91 -7.87 -0.79
CA PRO A 51 8.05 -7.90 0.10
C PRO A 51 8.29 -9.29 0.69
N PRO A 52 9.56 -9.67 0.94
CA PRO A 52 9.89 -10.93 1.60
C PRO A 52 9.17 -11.10 2.94
N GLY A 53 8.75 -12.33 3.25
CA GLY A 53 8.07 -12.65 4.50
C GLY A 53 6.57 -12.31 4.55
N GLN A 54 5.98 -11.83 3.45
CA GLN A 54 4.52 -11.70 3.34
C GLN A 54 3.94 -12.69 2.33
N THR A 55 2.83 -13.31 2.71
CA THR A 55 2.20 -14.33 1.87
C THR A 55 1.18 -13.68 0.96
N ALA A 56 1.54 -13.44 -0.31
CA ALA A 56 0.61 -13.01 -1.36
C ALA A 56 -0.67 -13.87 -1.39
N ARG A 57 -0.51 -15.16 -1.12
CA ARG A 57 -1.60 -16.13 -1.00
C ARG A 57 -2.66 -15.73 0.05
N GLN A 58 -2.25 -15.27 1.24
CA GLN A 58 -3.19 -14.86 2.30
C GLN A 58 -4.01 -13.63 1.86
N ILE A 59 -3.35 -12.67 1.19
CA ILE A 59 -4.03 -11.49 0.64
C ILE A 59 -5.04 -11.90 -0.43
N ILE A 60 -4.66 -12.81 -1.33
CA ILE A 60 -5.53 -13.31 -2.40
C ILE A 60 -6.72 -14.09 -1.83
N GLU A 61 -6.48 -15.01 -0.90
CA GLU A 61 -7.54 -15.82 -0.25
C GLU A 61 -8.54 -14.93 0.50
N ARG A 62 -8.07 -13.84 1.14
CA ARG A 62 -8.95 -12.84 1.77
C ARG A 62 -9.78 -12.06 0.75
N ALA A 63 -9.15 -11.60 -0.34
CA ALA A 63 -9.79 -10.75 -1.33
C ALA A 63 -10.76 -11.52 -2.24
N PHE A 64 -10.48 -12.80 -2.46
CA PHE A 64 -11.24 -13.70 -3.33
C PHE A 64 -11.53 -15.02 -2.60
N PRO A 65 -12.39 -14.99 -1.58
CA PRO A 65 -12.83 -16.22 -0.91
C PRO A 65 -13.61 -17.09 -1.90
N LYS A 66 -13.40 -18.41 -1.82
CA LYS A 66 -14.14 -19.39 -2.61
C LYS A 66 -15.53 -19.62 -2.06
#